data_AF-A0A146FFT7-F1
#
_entry.id   AF-A0A146FFT7-F1
#
_cell.length_a   1.000
_cell.length_b   1.000
_cell.length_c   1.000
_cell.angle_alpha   90.00
_cell.angle_beta   90.00
_cell.angle_gamma   90.00
#
_symmetry.space_group_name_H-M   'P 1'
#
loop_
_entity.id
_entity.type
_entity.pdbx_description
1 polymer ?
#
loop_
_entity_poly.entity_id
_entity_poly.type
_entity_poly.pdbx_seq_one_letter_code
_entity_poly.pdbx_strand_id
1 'polypeptide(L)'
;MSLFDHNLPLHLLKGDEHGIDIHMVVELLRTRFGISSRFVLPNDLRLVPNPEDKDGYRLCCVVREGESQETERLSSLIDHNGEILEEIHQVGLELHQRELRALSPEMLRQISLRCFNDMRTILLVHDKRMLGIVMQELESLVERNIITPAQAKTLNKGITETLLPGSSELDRFIEYCKGSPELKNEYILKPIRGGKGEGIVFGEDLDAADWVSRLEDLRSPILVPGTCIVQRRVNQARYDVVLNPTGGLARYPLVGTYHSIQANDLRHASHPSHITDVSNTLRQTGILKVSLQFEDDSSHYLQHLMVGLHKQHGHGLPITHSASRGWFWDIRPNSTSFQTPSHQARSETMEEFPWHTDCSYEEAPPRYFALQVLREDQCGGGTLSVMNVGRLSSLLSTSTCTALLRPEYRITVPLEFVKDDAKRHVVGGLMATDAKGLPSMVRFREDIVTPLTAEAALALQELKNCLLGQKVQAETLQLTSDCLPRGSVILMDNYRWLHARSNVRDPERHLRRVRWDARPFPTSLKANSRVQ
;
A
#
# COMPACT_ATOMS: atom_id res chain seq x y z
N MET A 1 12.56 -6.00 6.79
CA MET A 1 12.17 -7.18 5.99
C MET A 1 12.50 -8.38 6.85
N SER A 2 11.55 -9.28 7.09
CA SER A 2 11.73 -10.49 7.91
C SER A 2 11.57 -11.76 7.08
N LEU A 3 11.68 -11.65 5.75
CA LEU A 3 11.43 -12.76 4.81
C LEU A 3 12.62 -13.73 4.73
N PHE A 4 13.84 -13.23 4.92
CA PHE A 4 15.08 -14.01 4.83
C PHE A 4 16.13 -13.39 5.78
N ASP A 5 17.15 -14.15 6.15
CA ASP A 5 18.22 -13.68 7.05
C ASP A 5 19.25 -12.87 6.27
N HIS A 6 19.49 -11.63 6.70
CA HIS A 6 20.43 -10.74 6.04
C HIS A 6 21.91 -11.11 6.30
N ASN A 7 22.18 -11.99 7.27
CA ASN A 7 23.53 -12.45 7.59
C ASN A 7 23.94 -13.69 6.79
N LEU A 8 23.03 -14.28 6.03
CA LEU A 8 23.28 -15.46 5.21
C LEU A 8 23.33 -15.09 3.72
N PRO A 9 24.10 -15.82 2.89
CA PRO A 9 24.05 -15.69 1.44
C PRO A 9 22.63 -15.85 0.91
N LEU A 10 22.27 -15.08 -0.12
CA LEU A 10 20.93 -15.12 -0.70
C LEU A 10 20.99 -15.68 -2.13
N HIS A 11 20.37 -16.84 -2.34
CA HIS A 11 20.28 -17.46 -3.65
C HIS A 11 18.90 -17.23 -4.27
N LEU A 12 18.86 -17.08 -5.59
CA LEU A 12 17.65 -16.93 -6.39
C LEU A 12 17.65 -18.02 -7.47
N LEU A 13 16.86 -19.06 -7.25
CA LEU A 13 16.68 -20.13 -8.22
C LEU A 13 15.76 -19.63 -9.34
N LYS A 14 16.37 -19.36 -10.50
CA LYS A 14 15.72 -18.75 -11.66
C LYS A 14 15.89 -19.63 -12.88
N GLY A 15 14.81 -19.78 -13.63
CA GLY A 15 14.74 -20.57 -14.84
C GLY A 15 14.34 -19.74 -16.05
N ASP A 16 13.43 -20.28 -16.86
CA ASP A 16 13.05 -19.72 -18.17
C ASP A 16 12.16 -18.46 -18.12
N GLU A 17 11.74 -18.01 -16.94
CA GLU A 17 10.92 -16.80 -16.80
C GLU A 17 11.73 -15.55 -17.20
N HIS A 18 11.23 -14.73 -18.13
CA HIS A 18 11.98 -13.60 -18.71
C HIS A 18 11.86 -12.29 -17.90
N GLY A 19 11.21 -12.35 -16.74
CA GLY A 19 10.89 -11.20 -15.92
C GLY A 19 12.06 -10.31 -15.47
N ILE A 20 11.89 -8.98 -15.53
CA ILE A 20 12.87 -8.01 -15.00
C ILE A 20 12.78 -7.80 -13.49
N ASP A 21 11.63 -8.10 -12.87
CA ASP A 21 11.32 -7.71 -11.48
C ASP A 21 12.33 -8.31 -10.49
N ILE A 22 12.69 -9.57 -10.67
CA ILE A 22 13.67 -10.23 -9.80
C ILE A 22 15.06 -9.59 -9.89
N HIS A 23 15.45 -9.09 -11.07
CA HIS A 23 16.71 -8.38 -11.27
C HIS A 23 16.69 -7.01 -10.59
N MET A 24 15.55 -6.32 -10.61
CA MET A 24 15.37 -5.08 -9.86
C MET A 24 15.46 -5.30 -8.35
N VAL A 25 14.94 -6.43 -7.85
CA VAL A 25 15.07 -6.81 -6.44
C VAL A 25 16.54 -7.01 -6.07
N VAL A 26 17.33 -7.72 -6.90
CA VAL A 26 18.77 -7.89 -6.66
C VAL A 26 19.48 -6.54 -6.55
N GLU A 27 19.23 -5.62 -7.48
CA GLU A 27 19.85 -4.30 -7.46
C GLU A 27 19.44 -3.48 -6.22
N LEU A 28 18.17 -3.57 -5.80
CA LEU A 28 17.69 -2.94 -4.58
C LEU A 28 18.36 -3.52 -3.33
N LEU A 29 18.51 -4.85 -3.26
CA LEU A 29 19.18 -5.53 -2.15
C LEU A 29 20.64 -5.12 -2.03
N ARG A 30 21.34 -5.07 -3.16
CA ARG A 30 22.73 -4.63 -3.25
C ARG A 30 22.90 -3.16 -2.83
N THR A 31 22.16 -2.25 -3.45
CA THR A 31 22.34 -0.80 -3.27
C THR A 31 21.88 -0.30 -1.92
N ARG A 32 20.81 -0.89 -1.36
CA ARG A 32 20.18 -0.39 -0.12
C ARG A 32 20.61 -1.15 1.13
N PHE A 33 20.94 -2.43 0.99
CA PHE A 33 21.23 -3.30 2.13
C PHE A 33 22.62 -3.93 2.07
N GLY A 34 23.38 -3.74 0.99
CA GLY A 34 24.69 -4.37 0.82
C GLY A 34 24.62 -5.89 0.71
N ILE A 35 23.44 -6.45 0.40
CA ILE A 35 23.21 -7.88 0.28
C ILE A 35 23.50 -8.28 -1.17
N SER A 36 24.51 -9.12 -1.36
CA SER A 36 24.80 -9.73 -2.65
C SER A 36 23.93 -10.98 -2.83
N SER A 37 23.08 -10.95 -3.86
CA SER A 37 22.24 -12.09 -4.24
C SER A 37 22.82 -12.80 -5.46
N ARG A 38 22.73 -14.14 -5.48
CA ARG A 38 23.23 -14.96 -6.57
C ARG A 38 22.09 -15.66 -7.32
N PHE A 39 22.08 -15.58 -8.64
CA PHE A 39 21.21 -16.41 -9.46
C PHE A 39 21.76 -17.82 -9.58
N VAL A 40 20.89 -18.81 -9.45
CA VAL A 40 21.20 -20.23 -9.57
C VAL A 40 20.28 -20.83 -10.61
N LEU A 41 20.81 -21.62 -11.55
CA LEU A 41 20.00 -22.37 -12.49
C LEU A 41 19.59 -23.72 -11.90
N PRO A 42 18.44 -24.30 -12.28
CA PRO A 42 18.04 -25.64 -11.85
C PRO A 42 19.10 -26.71 -12.08
N ASN A 43 19.83 -26.64 -13.21
CA ASN A 43 20.88 -27.60 -13.57
C ASN A 43 22.15 -27.47 -12.72
N ASP A 44 22.34 -26.35 -12.02
CA ASP A 44 23.49 -26.10 -11.16
C ASP A 44 23.25 -26.61 -9.73
N LEU A 45 22.05 -27.13 -9.40
CA LEU A 45 21.74 -27.65 -8.07
C LEU A 45 22.37 -29.03 -7.83
N ARG A 46 22.87 -29.23 -6.61
CA ARG A 46 23.39 -30.50 -6.10
C ARG A 46 22.83 -30.81 -4.73
N LEU A 47 22.62 -32.09 -4.45
CA LEU A 47 22.36 -32.58 -3.11
C LEU A 47 23.61 -33.30 -2.61
N VAL A 48 24.17 -32.82 -1.51
CA VAL A 48 25.33 -33.44 -0.86
C VAL A 48 24.88 -34.08 0.45
N PRO A 49 25.18 -35.36 0.72
CA PRO A 49 24.87 -35.98 2.00
C PRO A 49 25.39 -35.15 3.18
N ASN A 50 24.58 -34.99 4.21
CA ASN A 50 24.99 -34.30 5.42
C ASN A 50 25.76 -35.27 6.33
N PRO A 51 27.04 -35.01 6.68
CA PRO A 51 27.77 -35.86 7.60
C PRO A 51 27.18 -35.89 9.02
N GLU A 52 26.45 -34.84 9.44
CA GLU A 52 25.87 -34.72 10.77
C GLU A 52 24.46 -35.35 10.90
N ASP A 53 23.77 -35.54 9.77
CA ASP A 53 22.45 -36.14 9.69
C ASP A 53 22.47 -37.24 8.65
N LYS A 54 22.47 -38.51 9.11
CA LYS A 54 22.63 -39.69 8.25
C LYS A 54 21.57 -39.80 7.14
N ASP A 55 20.42 -39.15 7.31
CA ASP A 55 19.33 -39.11 6.34
C ASP A 55 19.13 -37.70 5.73
N GLY A 56 20.03 -36.76 6.05
CA GLY A 56 19.96 -35.35 5.67
C GLY A 56 20.77 -35.03 4.42
N TYR A 57 20.35 -33.98 3.71
CA TYR A 57 21.06 -33.43 2.56
C TYR A 57 21.33 -31.94 2.76
N ARG A 58 22.51 -31.51 2.33
CA ARG A 58 22.82 -30.11 2.04
C ARG A 58 22.38 -29.79 0.62
N LEU A 59 21.68 -28.67 0.46
CA LEU A 59 21.35 -28.12 -0.84
C LEU A 59 22.52 -27.23 -1.27
N CYS A 60 23.11 -27.50 -2.42
CA CYS A 60 24.25 -26.72 -2.91
C CYS A 60 24.04 -26.28 -4.36
N CYS A 61 24.80 -25.28 -4.81
CA CYS A 61 24.95 -24.94 -6.23
C CYS A 61 26.41 -25.02 -6.69
N VAL A 62 26.60 -25.31 -7.98
CA VAL A 62 27.92 -25.28 -8.63
C VAL A 62 28.43 -23.85 -8.75
N VAL A 63 29.70 -23.65 -8.38
CA VAL A 63 30.44 -22.39 -8.53
C VAL A 63 31.31 -22.44 -9.79
N ARG A 64 31.15 -21.47 -10.69
CA ARG A 64 31.93 -21.42 -11.95
C ARG A 64 33.23 -20.62 -11.78
N GLU A 65 34.25 -20.96 -12.57
CA GLU A 65 35.53 -20.24 -12.60
C GLU A 65 35.31 -18.77 -12.98
N GLY A 66 35.45 -17.87 -12.01
CA GLY A 66 35.18 -16.43 -12.12
C GLY A 66 34.25 -15.89 -11.04
N GLU A 67 33.32 -16.71 -10.53
CA GLU A 67 32.40 -16.37 -9.43
C GLU A 67 33.03 -16.61 -8.04
N SER A 68 34.12 -17.38 -8.02
CA SER A 68 34.88 -17.78 -6.82
C SER A 68 35.45 -16.58 -6.05
N GLN A 69 35.82 -15.50 -6.75
CA GLN A 69 36.43 -14.30 -6.12
C GLN A 69 35.43 -13.45 -5.31
N GLU A 70 34.13 -13.52 -5.63
CA GLU A 70 33.08 -12.84 -4.85
C GLU A 70 32.58 -13.68 -3.68
N THR A 71 32.64 -15.01 -3.80
CA THR A 71 32.09 -15.99 -2.82
C THR A 71 33.05 -16.32 -1.67
N GLU A 72 34.36 -16.15 -1.84
CA GLU A 72 35.38 -16.37 -0.77
C GLU A 72 35.13 -15.55 0.52
N ARG A 73 34.31 -14.50 0.47
CA ARG A 73 34.07 -13.62 1.63
C ARG A 73 33.00 -14.10 2.60
N LEU A 74 32.15 -15.09 2.26
CA LEU A 74 30.94 -15.37 3.05
C LEU A 74 30.60 -16.85 3.28
N SER A 75 31.12 -17.83 2.52
CA SER A 75 30.71 -19.24 2.63
C SER A 75 31.88 -20.23 2.48
N SER A 76 31.86 -21.31 3.25
CA SER A 76 32.80 -22.43 3.12
C SER A 76 32.46 -23.25 1.88
N LEU A 77 33.30 -23.17 0.84
CA LEU A 77 33.16 -23.96 -0.37
C LEU A 77 33.34 -25.47 -0.08
N ILE A 78 32.58 -26.31 -0.78
CA ILE A 78 32.58 -27.77 -0.63
C ILE A 78 33.08 -28.38 -1.93
N ASP A 79 34.13 -29.20 -1.87
CA ASP A 79 34.51 -30.07 -2.99
C ASP A 79 33.66 -31.35 -2.95
N HIS A 80 32.93 -31.62 -4.03
CA HIS A 80 32.15 -32.84 -4.17
C HIS A 80 32.15 -33.32 -5.62
N ASN A 81 32.58 -34.57 -5.84
CA ASN A 81 32.66 -35.20 -7.16
C ASN A 81 33.44 -34.38 -8.21
N GLY A 82 34.44 -33.61 -7.78
CA GLY A 82 35.24 -32.75 -8.67
C GLY A 82 34.56 -31.43 -9.06
N GLU A 83 33.42 -31.10 -8.44
CA GLU A 83 32.77 -29.81 -8.55
C GLU A 83 33.00 -28.99 -7.27
N ILE A 84 33.24 -27.69 -7.43
CA ILE A 84 33.26 -26.73 -6.33
C ILE A 84 31.83 -26.26 -6.10
N LEU A 85 31.32 -26.49 -4.90
CA LEU A 85 29.96 -26.22 -4.53
C LEU A 85 29.87 -25.16 -3.43
N GLU A 86 28.83 -24.35 -3.49
CA GLU A 86 28.42 -23.42 -2.44
C GLU A 86 27.12 -23.92 -1.80
N GLU A 87 27.04 -23.93 -0.48
CA GLU A 87 25.81 -24.30 0.23
C GLU A 87 24.74 -23.20 0.11
N ILE A 88 23.52 -23.62 -0.20
CA ILE A 88 22.33 -22.78 -0.24
C ILE A 88 21.63 -22.89 1.10
N HIS A 89 21.63 -21.80 1.86
CA HIS A 89 20.93 -21.72 3.15
C HIS A 89 19.50 -21.18 3.01
N GLN A 90 19.28 -20.32 2.02
CA GLN A 90 17.98 -19.68 1.75
C GLN A 90 17.85 -19.38 0.26
N VAL A 91 16.66 -19.60 -0.30
CA VAL A 91 16.46 -19.50 -1.75
C VAL A 91 15.14 -18.82 -2.13
N GLY A 92 15.18 -17.92 -3.10
CA GLY A 92 14.00 -17.35 -3.74
C GLY A 92 13.73 -18.06 -5.05
N LEU A 93 12.48 -18.37 -5.35
CA LEU A 93 12.09 -19.15 -6.52
C LEU A 93 11.40 -18.29 -7.57
N GLU A 94 11.91 -18.32 -8.80
CA GLU A 94 11.25 -17.83 -10.00
C GLU A 94 11.35 -18.89 -11.09
N LEU A 95 10.47 -19.89 -10.97
CA LEU A 95 10.41 -21.06 -11.84
C LEU A 95 8.98 -21.29 -12.31
N HIS A 96 8.84 -21.80 -13.54
CA HIS A 96 7.59 -22.37 -14.03
C HIS A 96 7.31 -23.73 -13.39
N GLN A 97 6.03 -24.12 -13.39
CA GLN A 97 5.60 -25.41 -12.82
C GLN A 97 6.25 -26.61 -13.54
N ARG A 98 6.59 -26.48 -14.83
CA ARG A 98 7.30 -27.54 -15.58
C ARG A 98 8.73 -27.74 -15.08
N GLU A 99 9.39 -26.67 -14.66
CA GLU A 99 10.76 -26.69 -14.15
C GLU A 99 10.80 -27.32 -12.77
N LEU A 100 9.84 -26.97 -11.90
CA LEU A 100 9.65 -27.65 -10.61
C LEU A 100 9.39 -29.15 -10.79
N ARG A 101 8.55 -29.54 -11.76
CA ARG A 101 8.27 -30.97 -12.04
C ARG A 101 9.46 -31.74 -12.59
N ALA A 102 10.44 -31.06 -13.19
CA ALA A 102 11.65 -31.69 -13.70
C ALA A 102 12.66 -32.00 -12.58
N LEU A 103 12.53 -31.37 -11.42
CA LEU A 103 13.36 -31.64 -10.25
C LEU A 103 12.93 -32.94 -9.55
N SER A 104 13.89 -33.66 -8.96
CA SER A 104 13.58 -34.85 -8.16
C SER A 104 12.77 -34.50 -6.90
N PRO A 105 11.98 -35.44 -6.36
CA PRO A 105 11.25 -35.24 -5.10
C PRO A 105 12.17 -34.80 -3.94
N GLU A 106 13.36 -35.39 -3.84
CA GLU A 106 14.35 -35.05 -2.82
C GLU A 106 14.87 -33.62 -2.98
N MET A 107 15.12 -33.18 -4.22
CA MET A 107 15.54 -31.81 -4.52
C MET A 107 14.44 -30.81 -4.13
N LEU A 108 13.19 -31.08 -4.53
CA LEU A 108 12.04 -30.26 -4.17
C LEU A 108 11.85 -30.18 -2.64
N ARG A 109 12.06 -31.28 -1.91
CA ARG A 109 12.02 -31.28 -0.44
C ARG A 109 13.07 -30.34 0.14
N GLN A 110 14.32 -30.41 -0.33
CA GLN A 110 15.41 -29.58 0.19
C GLN A 110 15.25 -28.10 -0.17
N ILE A 111 14.72 -27.79 -1.35
CA ILE A 111 14.33 -26.43 -1.74
C ILE A 111 13.20 -25.93 -0.84
N SER A 112 12.15 -26.72 -0.63
CA SER A 112 10.97 -26.34 0.17
C SER A 112 11.32 -25.98 1.62
N LEU A 113 12.36 -26.60 2.19
CA LEU A 113 12.84 -26.31 3.54
C LEU A 113 13.58 -24.97 3.67
N ARG A 114 14.04 -24.40 2.54
CA ARG A 114 14.90 -23.21 2.48
C ARG A 114 14.28 -22.05 1.70
N CYS A 115 13.18 -22.29 0.98
CA CYS A 115 12.58 -21.27 0.15
C CYS A 115 11.89 -20.22 1.01
N PHE A 116 12.20 -18.94 0.80
CA PHE A 116 11.55 -17.86 1.55
C PHE A 116 10.25 -17.39 0.89
N ASN A 117 10.05 -17.64 -0.41
CA ASN A 117 8.76 -17.50 -1.04
C ASN A 117 8.00 -18.83 -1.06
N ASP A 118 6.72 -18.79 -0.74
CA ASP A 118 5.89 -19.99 -0.62
C ASP A 118 5.69 -20.65 -1.99
N MET A 119 6.28 -21.84 -2.19
CA MET A 119 6.16 -22.64 -3.40
C MET A 119 4.72 -22.92 -3.84
N ARG A 120 3.77 -22.98 -2.89
CA ARG A 120 2.35 -23.17 -3.21
C ARG A 120 1.81 -22.01 -4.04
N THR A 121 2.38 -20.82 -3.93
CA THR A 121 2.04 -19.67 -4.77
C THR A 121 2.30 -19.97 -6.24
N ILE A 122 3.41 -20.64 -6.55
CA ILE A 122 3.74 -21.01 -7.92
C ILE A 122 2.73 -22.02 -8.48
N LEU A 123 2.26 -22.94 -7.64
CA LEU A 123 1.33 -24.00 -8.06
C LEU A 123 -0.12 -23.54 -8.11
N LEU A 124 -0.54 -22.70 -7.17
CA LEU A 124 -1.94 -22.30 -6.99
C LEU A 124 -2.23 -20.95 -7.68
N VAL A 125 -1.40 -19.93 -7.44
CA VAL A 125 -1.70 -18.56 -7.88
C VAL A 125 -1.40 -18.37 -9.37
N HIS A 126 -0.36 -19.03 -9.89
CA HIS A 126 -0.06 -18.94 -11.32
C HIS A 126 -0.92 -19.86 -12.20
N ASP A 127 -1.69 -20.78 -11.60
CA ASP A 127 -2.67 -21.60 -12.34
C ASP A 127 -4.02 -20.88 -12.41
N LYS A 128 -4.33 -20.29 -13.57
CA LYS A 128 -5.55 -19.46 -13.72
C LYS A 128 -6.83 -20.28 -13.64
N ARG A 129 -6.77 -21.61 -13.73
CA ARG A 129 -7.93 -22.48 -13.50
C ARG A 129 -8.45 -22.32 -12.08
N MET A 130 -7.61 -21.94 -11.11
CA MET A 130 -8.06 -21.70 -9.74
C MET A 130 -9.17 -20.64 -9.66
N LEU A 131 -9.21 -19.68 -10.58
CA LEU A 131 -10.29 -18.67 -10.62
C LEU A 131 -11.65 -19.32 -10.93
N GLY A 132 -11.70 -20.24 -11.89
CA GLY A 132 -12.93 -20.98 -12.21
C GLY A 132 -13.25 -22.08 -11.19
N ILE A 133 -12.24 -22.79 -10.66
CA ILE A 133 -12.42 -23.84 -9.65
C ILE A 133 -13.03 -23.24 -8.38
N VAL A 134 -12.53 -22.10 -7.91
CA VAL A 134 -13.10 -21.43 -6.73
C VAL A 134 -14.57 -21.08 -6.96
N MET A 135 -14.95 -20.65 -8.16
CA MET A 135 -16.34 -20.34 -8.49
C MET A 135 -17.24 -21.59 -8.49
N GLN A 136 -16.77 -22.70 -9.06
CA GLN A 136 -17.52 -23.97 -9.08
C GLN A 136 -17.66 -24.58 -7.68
N GLU A 137 -16.68 -24.37 -6.79
CA GLU A 137 -16.66 -24.94 -5.45
C GLU A 137 -17.38 -24.09 -4.39
N LEU A 138 -17.90 -22.90 -4.72
CA LEU A 138 -18.46 -21.98 -3.71
C LEU A 138 -19.55 -22.62 -2.85
N GLU A 139 -20.47 -23.37 -3.45
CA GLU A 139 -21.58 -24.02 -2.72
C GLU A 139 -21.05 -25.11 -1.77
N SER A 140 -20.20 -26.00 -2.27
CA SER A 140 -19.48 -27.03 -1.50
C SER A 140 -18.68 -26.43 -0.33
N LEU A 141 -18.01 -25.29 -0.53
CA LEU A 141 -17.26 -24.60 0.52
C LEU A 141 -18.17 -24.01 1.61
N VAL A 142 -19.37 -23.54 1.25
CA VAL A 142 -20.38 -23.08 2.21
C VAL A 142 -20.97 -24.26 2.99
N GLU A 143 -21.36 -25.33 2.30
CA GLU A 143 -21.91 -26.55 2.92
C GLU A 143 -20.93 -27.17 3.92
N ARG A 144 -19.64 -27.15 3.59
CA ARG A 144 -18.56 -27.66 4.45
C ARG A 144 -18.14 -26.68 5.56
N ASN A 145 -18.81 -25.53 5.69
CA ASN A 145 -18.50 -24.47 6.66
C ASN A 145 -17.04 -23.96 6.56
N ILE A 146 -16.44 -23.99 5.37
CA ILE A 146 -15.11 -23.41 5.13
C ILE A 146 -15.22 -21.89 4.95
N ILE A 147 -16.29 -21.42 4.30
CA ILE A 147 -16.62 -20.00 4.13
C ILE A 147 -18.10 -19.75 4.45
N THR A 148 -18.45 -18.51 4.77
CA THR A 148 -19.84 -18.10 4.99
C THR A 148 -20.57 -17.82 3.67
N PRO A 149 -21.92 -17.86 3.65
CA PRO A 149 -22.69 -17.45 2.47
C PRO A 149 -22.39 -16.02 2.00
N ALA A 150 -22.10 -15.11 2.94
CA ALA A 150 -21.71 -13.74 2.62
C ALA A 150 -20.35 -13.67 1.92
N GLN A 151 -19.36 -14.46 2.39
CA GLN A 151 -18.05 -14.57 1.74
C GLN A 151 -18.17 -15.19 0.34
N ALA A 152 -18.97 -16.25 0.18
CA ALA A 152 -19.22 -16.85 -1.13
C ALA A 152 -19.84 -15.85 -2.11
N LYS A 153 -20.82 -15.05 -1.68
CA LYS A 153 -21.40 -13.97 -2.50
C LYS A 153 -20.37 -12.92 -2.90
N THR A 154 -19.46 -12.56 -1.99
CA THR A 154 -18.37 -11.62 -2.28
C THR A 154 -17.38 -12.20 -3.29
N LEU A 155 -16.98 -13.47 -3.15
CA LEU A 155 -16.10 -14.15 -4.10
C LEU A 155 -16.74 -14.24 -5.49
N ASN A 156 -18.02 -14.63 -5.57
CA ASN A 156 -18.75 -14.73 -6.83
C ASN A 156 -18.85 -13.37 -7.57
N LYS A 157 -18.87 -12.26 -6.83
CA LYS A 157 -18.87 -10.91 -7.41
C LYS A 157 -17.47 -10.39 -7.72
N GLY A 158 -16.46 -10.81 -6.96
CA GLY A 158 -15.09 -10.29 -7.03
C GLY A 158 -14.19 -11.03 -8.00
N ILE A 159 -14.48 -12.29 -8.31
CA ILE A 159 -13.75 -13.09 -9.29
C ILE A 159 -14.45 -12.93 -10.64
N THR A 160 -13.68 -12.53 -11.66
CA THR A 160 -14.22 -12.44 -13.02
C THR A 160 -14.58 -13.84 -13.52
N GLU A 161 -15.71 -13.93 -14.23
CA GLU A 161 -16.21 -15.19 -14.78
C GLU A 161 -15.11 -15.91 -15.58
N THR A 162 -14.88 -17.16 -15.21
CA THR A 162 -13.79 -17.99 -15.73
C THR A 162 -14.31 -19.39 -16.01
N LEU A 163 -14.36 -19.77 -17.28
CA LEU A 163 -14.81 -21.08 -17.74
C LEU A 163 -13.60 -22.02 -17.86
N LEU A 164 -13.77 -23.23 -17.35
CA LEU A 164 -12.71 -24.23 -17.33
C LEU A 164 -12.79 -25.15 -18.55
N PRO A 165 -11.65 -25.61 -19.09
CA PRO A 165 -11.62 -26.69 -20.07
C PRO A 165 -12.36 -27.94 -19.58
N GLY A 166 -13.19 -28.50 -20.45
CA GLY A 166 -14.02 -29.67 -20.17
C GLY A 166 -15.17 -29.45 -19.18
N SER A 167 -15.54 -28.21 -18.87
CA SER A 167 -16.66 -27.91 -17.99
C SER A 167 -17.99 -27.78 -18.75
N SER A 168 -19.09 -28.11 -18.08
CA SER A 168 -20.43 -27.98 -18.65
C SER A 168 -20.84 -26.53 -18.97
N GLU A 169 -20.26 -25.57 -18.25
CA GLU A 169 -20.43 -24.13 -18.50
C GLU A 169 -19.75 -23.74 -19.82
N LEU A 170 -18.55 -24.26 -20.08
CA LEU A 170 -17.84 -24.04 -21.32
C LEU A 170 -18.61 -24.64 -22.52
N ASP A 171 -19.13 -25.86 -22.38
CA ASP A 171 -19.92 -26.49 -23.44
C ASP A 171 -21.15 -25.66 -23.82
N ARG A 172 -21.87 -25.11 -22.82
CA ARG A 172 -23.00 -24.20 -23.07
C ARG A 172 -22.55 -22.89 -23.71
N PHE A 173 -21.42 -22.35 -23.25
CA PHE A 173 -20.85 -21.12 -23.81
C PHE A 173 -20.47 -21.28 -25.29
N ILE A 174 -19.94 -22.43 -25.70
CA ILE A 174 -19.63 -22.72 -27.11
C ILE A 174 -20.89 -22.61 -27.97
N GLU A 175 -22.01 -23.20 -27.53
CA GLU A 175 -23.28 -23.12 -28.28
C GLU A 175 -23.82 -21.70 -28.36
N TYR A 176 -23.65 -20.89 -27.30
CA TYR A 176 -23.98 -19.46 -27.35
C TYR A 176 -23.10 -18.68 -28.32
N CYS A 177 -21.79 -18.94 -28.36
CA CYS A 177 -20.90 -18.29 -29.33
C CYS A 177 -21.26 -18.64 -30.78
N LYS A 178 -21.70 -19.87 -31.06
CA LYS A 178 -22.19 -20.27 -32.40
C LYS A 178 -23.45 -19.49 -32.81
N GLY A 179 -24.37 -19.26 -31.87
CA GLY A 179 -25.59 -18.49 -32.10
C GLY A 179 -25.41 -16.96 -32.05
N SER A 180 -24.30 -16.47 -31.48
CA SER A 180 -24.01 -15.04 -31.31
C SER A 180 -22.51 -14.77 -31.45
N PRO A 181 -22.01 -14.62 -32.69
CA PRO A 181 -20.58 -14.48 -32.97
C PRO A 181 -19.90 -13.29 -32.26
N GLU A 182 -20.63 -12.20 -32.01
CA GLU A 182 -20.10 -10.99 -31.37
C GLU A 182 -19.76 -11.19 -29.88
N LEU A 183 -20.29 -12.23 -29.23
CA LEU A 183 -20.05 -12.51 -27.82
C LEU A 183 -18.55 -12.70 -27.53
N LYS A 184 -17.78 -13.18 -28.51
CA LYS A 184 -16.32 -13.37 -28.38
C LYS A 184 -15.60 -12.09 -27.92
N ASN A 185 -16.09 -10.90 -28.30
CA ASN A 185 -15.44 -9.62 -28.00
C ASN A 185 -15.47 -9.29 -26.48
N GLU A 186 -16.34 -9.96 -25.72
CA GLU A 186 -16.43 -9.85 -24.26
C GLU A 186 -15.52 -10.82 -23.51
N TYR A 187 -14.76 -11.67 -24.20
CA TYR A 187 -13.96 -12.73 -23.58
C TYR A 187 -12.52 -12.74 -24.08
N ILE A 188 -11.67 -13.39 -23.31
CA ILE A 188 -10.27 -13.64 -23.63
C ILE A 188 -9.96 -15.14 -23.46
N LEU A 189 -9.03 -15.64 -24.28
CA LEU A 189 -8.34 -16.90 -24.03
C LEU A 189 -7.06 -16.60 -23.26
N LYS A 190 -6.89 -17.25 -22.12
CA LYS A 190 -5.75 -17.03 -21.25
C LYS A 190 -5.06 -18.37 -20.97
N PRO A 191 -3.77 -18.52 -21.31
CA PRO A 191 -3.03 -19.75 -21.01
C PRO A 191 -3.15 -20.11 -19.53
N ILE A 192 -3.41 -21.37 -19.21
CA ILE A 192 -3.69 -21.78 -17.82
C ILE A 192 -2.49 -21.59 -16.89
N ARG A 193 -1.27 -21.55 -17.43
CA ARG A 193 0.00 -21.36 -16.71
C ARG A 193 0.71 -20.09 -17.22
N GLY A 194 1.82 -19.74 -16.60
CA GLY A 194 2.64 -18.58 -16.97
C GLY A 194 2.27 -17.29 -16.23
N GLY A 195 2.99 -16.21 -16.51
CA GLY A 195 2.82 -14.90 -15.86
C GLY A 195 2.59 -13.79 -16.88
N LYS A 196 2.50 -12.54 -16.39
CA LYS A 196 2.74 -11.30 -17.16
C LYS A 196 1.91 -11.06 -18.42
N GLY A 197 0.82 -11.82 -18.60
CA GLY A 197 -0.09 -11.66 -19.72
C GLY A 197 0.40 -12.27 -21.04
N GLU A 198 1.51 -13.03 -21.01
CA GLU A 198 2.02 -13.69 -22.20
C GLU A 198 1.02 -14.72 -22.75
N GLY A 199 0.84 -14.72 -24.07
CA GLY A 199 -0.05 -15.64 -24.77
C GLY A 199 -1.55 -15.39 -24.55
N ILE A 200 -1.95 -14.29 -23.91
CA ILE A 200 -3.36 -13.90 -23.83
C ILE A 200 -3.84 -13.48 -25.23
N VAL A 201 -4.97 -14.02 -25.65
CA VAL A 201 -5.63 -13.67 -26.91
C VAL A 201 -6.99 -13.07 -26.60
N PHE A 202 -7.28 -11.88 -27.11
CA PHE A 202 -8.61 -11.29 -26.98
C PHE A 202 -9.52 -11.87 -28.05
N GLY A 203 -10.77 -12.17 -27.68
CA GLY A 203 -11.72 -12.66 -28.68
C GLY A 203 -12.03 -11.63 -29.76
N GLU A 204 -11.83 -10.34 -29.49
CA GLU A 204 -11.93 -9.27 -30.51
C GLU A 204 -10.87 -9.37 -31.61
N ASP A 205 -9.71 -9.97 -31.32
CA ASP A 205 -8.59 -10.13 -32.25
C ASP A 205 -8.71 -11.37 -33.14
N LEU A 206 -9.68 -12.25 -32.86
CA LEU A 206 -9.95 -13.46 -33.63
C LEU A 206 -11.22 -13.30 -34.47
N ASP A 207 -11.30 -13.98 -35.61
CA ASP A 207 -12.59 -14.14 -36.28
C ASP A 207 -13.47 -15.14 -35.52
N ALA A 208 -14.75 -15.19 -35.87
CA ALA A 208 -15.71 -16.03 -35.16
C ALA A 208 -15.46 -17.53 -35.34
N ALA A 209 -14.94 -17.96 -36.50
CA ALA A 209 -14.68 -19.36 -36.78
C ALA A 209 -13.46 -19.85 -36.00
N ASP A 210 -12.39 -19.06 -36.00
CA ASP A 210 -11.18 -19.30 -35.23
C ASP A 210 -11.48 -19.32 -33.72
N TRP A 211 -12.29 -18.37 -33.23
CA TRP A 211 -12.72 -18.36 -31.83
C TRP A 211 -13.43 -19.66 -31.45
N VAL A 212 -14.45 -20.07 -32.21
CA VAL A 212 -15.19 -21.30 -31.93
C VAL A 212 -14.27 -22.52 -32.04
N SER A 213 -13.39 -22.60 -33.04
CA SER A 213 -12.42 -23.68 -33.15
C SER A 213 -11.53 -23.79 -31.92
N ARG A 214 -11.03 -22.66 -31.40
CA ARG A 214 -10.23 -22.64 -30.17
C ARG A 214 -11.01 -23.06 -28.94
N LEU A 215 -12.31 -22.74 -28.85
CA LEU A 215 -13.15 -23.21 -27.75
C LEU A 215 -13.44 -24.70 -27.83
N GLU A 216 -13.65 -25.24 -29.04
CA GLU A 216 -13.88 -26.68 -29.27
C GLU A 216 -12.67 -27.51 -28.81
N ASP A 217 -11.44 -27.03 -29.02
CA ASP A 217 -10.20 -27.64 -28.49
C ASP A 217 -10.21 -27.74 -26.95
N LEU A 218 -10.93 -26.85 -26.26
CA LEU A 218 -11.02 -26.79 -24.80
C LEU A 218 -12.15 -27.67 -24.22
N ARG A 219 -12.94 -28.39 -25.03
CA ARG A 219 -13.91 -29.38 -24.50
C ARG A 219 -13.24 -30.54 -23.78
N SER A 220 -11.97 -30.81 -24.06
CA SER A 220 -11.21 -31.82 -23.34
C SER A 220 -10.71 -31.27 -21.99
N PRO A 221 -10.88 -32.00 -20.88
CA PRO A 221 -10.24 -31.64 -19.60
C PRO A 221 -8.74 -31.94 -19.58
N ILE A 222 -8.20 -32.61 -20.61
CA ILE A 222 -6.78 -33.00 -20.69
C ILE A 222 -5.93 -31.75 -20.95
N LEU A 223 -4.98 -31.48 -20.06
CA LEU A 223 -4.08 -30.34 -20.18
C LEU A 223 -2.94 -30.66 -21.14
N VAL A 224 -2.91 -29.97 -22.26
CA VAL A 224 -1.83 -30.00 -23.25
C VAL A 224 -1.10 -28.65 -23.28
N PRO A 225 0.11 -28.57 -23.86
CA PRO A 225 0.74 -27.27 -24.11
C PRO A 225 -0.21 -26.34 -24.87
N GLY A 226 -0.40 -25.12 -24.37
CA GLY A 226 -1.33 -24.14 -24.97
C GLY A 226 -2.77 -24.20 -24.47
N THR A 227 -3.13 -25.14 -23.57
CA THR A 227 -4.46 -25.12 -22.93
C THR A 227 -4.71 -23.77 -22.26
N CYS A 228 -5.90 -23.22 -22.49
CA CYS A 228 -6.33 -21.93 -21.98
C CYS A 228 -7.59 -22.07 -21.10
N ILE A 229 -7.84 -21.11 -20.22
CA ILE A 229 -9.19 -20.83 -19.70
C ILE A 229 -9.84 -19.78 -20.58
N VAL A 230 -11.18 -19.77 -20.62
CA VAL A 230 -11.95 -18.67 -21.19
C VAL A 230 -12.34 -17.75 -20.04
N GLN A 231 -12.04 -16.46 -20.14
CA GLN A 231 -12.30 -15.51 -19.07
C GLN A 231 -13.02 -14.29 -19.61
N ARG A 232 -14.01 -13.79 -18.88
CA ARG A 232 -14.68 -12.55 -19.24
C ARG A 232 -13.68 -11.39 -19.17
N ARG A 233 -13.64 -10.60 -20.24
CA ARG A 233 -12.79 -9.43 -20.39
C ARG A 233 -13.16 -8.38 -19.34
N VAL A 234 -12.15 -7.87 -18.66
CA VAL A 234 -12.30 -6.74 -17.74
C VAL A 234 -12.01 -5.44 -18.48
N ASN A 235 -13.01 -4.55 -18.54
CA ASN A 235 -12.86 -3.22 -19.12
C ASN A 235 -12.29 -2.26 -18.08
N GLN A 236 -10.97 -2.04 -18.12
CA GLN A 236 -10.29 -1.14 -17.19
C GLN A 236 -10.53 0.33 -17.55
N ALA A 237 -10.74 1.17 -16.53
CA ALA A 237 -10.77 2.61 -16.71
C ALA A 237 -9.42 3.12 -17.23
N ARG A 238 -9.47 4.05 -18.19
CA ARG A 238 -8.28 4.67 -18.80
C ARG A 238 -8.07 6.08 -18.25
N TYR A 239 -6.85 6.35 -17.84
CA TYR A 239 -6.41 7.62 -17.26
C TYR A 239 -5.42 8.30 -18.18
N ASP A 240 -5.39 9.62 -18.11
CA ASP A 240 -4.38 10.42 -18.79
C ASP A 240 -3.06 10.30 -18.02
N VAL A 241 -2.07 9.63 -18.63
CA VAL A 241 -0.76 9.36 -18.03
C VAL A 241 0.33 9.94 -18.92
N VAL A 242 1.29 10.62 -18.29
CA VAL A 242 2.50 11.11 -18.94
C VAL A 242 3.63 10.12 -18.65
N LEU A 243 3.95 9.27 -19.62
CA LEU A 243 4.98 8.22 -19.45
C LEU A 243 6.40 8.69 -19.75
N ASN A 244 6.53 9.73 -20.59
CA ASN A 244 7.83 10.22 -21.02
C ASN A 244 8.12 11.60 -20.38
N PRO A 245 9.40 11.89 -20.05
CA PRO A 245 9.81 13.21 -19.57
C PRO A 245 9.44 14.36 -20.53
N THR A 246 9.20 14.04 -21.80
CA THR A 246 8.80 14.97 -22.86
C THR A 246 7.34 15.42 -22.79
N GLY A 247 6.55 14.93 -21.82
CA GLY A 247 5.24 15.52 -21.50
C GLY A 247 4.04 15.03 -22.32
N GLY A 248 4.20 14.02 -23.18
CA GLY A 248 3.10 13.47 -23.98
C GLY A 248 2.04 12.78 -23.10
N LEU A 249 0.83 13.30 -23.13
CA LEU A 249 -0.34 12.74 -22.44
C LEU A 249 -0.90 11.58 -23.27
N ALA A 250 -1.03 10.40 -22.67
CA ALA A 250 -1.62 9.24 -23.35
C ALA A 250 -2.54 8.46 -22.41
N ARG A 251 -3.59 7.86 -22.98
CA ARG A 251 -4.64 7.19 -22.21
C ARG A 251 -4.29 5.74 -21.94
N TYR A 252 -3.87 5.44 -20.71
CA TYR A 252 -3.50 4.10 -20.28
C TYR A 252 -4.38 3.64 -19.11
N PRO A 253 -4.64 2.33 -18.97
CA PRO A 253 -5.16 1.80 -17.72
C PRO A 253 -4.15 2.03 -16.59
N LEU A 254 -4.63 2.49 -15.43
CA LEU A 254 -3.79 2.66 -14.25
C LEU A 254 -3.94 1.43 -13.36
N VAL A 255 -2.88 0.62 -13.27
CA VAL A 255 -2.80 -0.50 -12.32
C VAL A 255 -1.87 -0.06 -11.19
N GLY A 256 -2.45 0.29 -10.05
CA GLY A 256 -1.72 0.68 -8.84
C GLY A 256 -1.82 -0.39 -7.77
N THR A 257 -0.77 -0.53 -6.97
CA THR A 257 -0.82 -1.22 -5.68
C THR A 257 -0.89 -0.17 -4.58
N TYR A 258 -1.79 -0.35 -3.61
CA TYR A 258 -1.81 0.44 -2.39
C TYR A 258 -1.72 -0.50 -1.19
N HIS A 259 -1.02 -0.07 -0.15
CA HIS A 259 -0.90 -0.85 1.07
C HIS A 259 -2.14 -0.61 1.94
N SER A 260 -2.88 -1.67 2.25
CA SER A 260 -4.05 -1.64 3.11
C SER A 260 -3.88 -2.71 4.18
N ILE A 261 -4.04 -2.32 5.45
CA ILE A 261 -4.00 -3.26 6.56
C ILE A 261 -5.44 -3.53 6.99
N GLN A 262 -5.80 -4.81 7.08
CA GLN A 262 -7.08 -5.24 7.63
C GLN A 262 -6.89 -5.61 9.11
N ALA A 263 -7.80 -5.11 9.96
CA ALA A 263 -7.91 -5.58 11.34
C ALA A 263 -9.15 -6.46 11.44
N ASN A 264 -8.94 -7.76 11.59
CA ASN A 264 -10.03 -8.74 11.57
C ASN A 264 -10.80 -8.78 12.91
N ASP A 265 -10.16 -8.39 13.99
CA ASP A 265 -10.77 -8.27 15.31
C ASP A 265 -10.04 -7.24 16.18
N LEU A 266 -10.62 -6.94 17.35
CA LEU A 266 -10.07 -5.97 18.30
C LEU A 266 -8.68 -6.33 18.85
N ARG A 267 -8.31 -7.61 18.89
CA ARG A 267 -7.02 -8.07 19.44
C ARG A 267 -5.85 -7.60 18.61
N HIS A 268 -6.06 -7.37 17.31
CA HIS A 268 -5.04 -6.82 16.40
C HIS A 268 -4.49 -5.49 16.92
N ALA A 269 -5.32 -4.64 17.52
CA ALA A 269 -4.90 -3.35 18.08
C ALA A 269 -3.87 -3.45 19.20
N SER A 270 -3.73 -4.63 19.82
CA SER A 270 -2.74 -4.92 20.88
C SER A 270 -1.63 -5.86 20.40
N HIS A 271 -1.68 -6.34 19.16
CA HIS A 271 -0.71 -7.31 18.66
C HIS A 271 0.59 -6.61 18.22
N PRO A 272 1.77 -7.03 18.70
CA PRO A 272 3.02 -6.31 18.44
C PRO A 272 3.39 -6.14 16.97
N SER A 273 3.12 -7.14 16.13
CA SER A 273 3.36 -7.05 14.67
C SER A 273 2.52 -5.96 14.03
N HIS A 274 1.21 -5.98 14.29
CA HIS A 274 0.27 -4.97 13.79
C HIS A 274 0.63 -3.55 14.25
N ILE A 275 0.96 -3.37 15.53
CA ILE A 275 1.40 -2.07 16.08
C ILE A 275 2.69 -1.60 15.37
N THR A 276 3.62 -2.53 15.13
CA THR A 276 4.88 -2.26 14.44
C THR A 276 4.64 -1.86 12.98
N ASP A 277 3.74 -2.53 12.27
CA ASP A 277 3.39 -2.22 10.90
C ASP A 277 2.72 -0.85 10.77
N VAL A 278 1.82 -0.52 11.70
CA VAL A 278 1.22 0.82 11.80
C VAL A 278 2.29 1.89 12.04
N SER A 279 3.17 1.70 13.03
CA SER A 279 4.23 2.66 13.34
C SER A 279 5.20 2.85 12.17
N ASN A 280 5.63 1.75 11.55
CA ASN A 280 6.54 1.77 10.40
C ASN A 280 5.91 2.47 9.21
N THR A 281 4.63 2.19 8.91
CA THR A 281 3.93 2.84 7.80
C THR A 281 3.79 4.34 8.04
N LEU A 282 3.34 4.76 9.23
CA LEU A 282 3.28 6.18 9.60
C LEU A 282 4.64 6.88 9.50
N ARG A 283 5.73 6.20 9.86
CA ARG A 283 7.09 6.75 9.73
C ARG A 283 7.53 6.88 8.28
N GLN A 284 7.24 5.88 7.44
CA GLN A 284 7.71 5.83 6.05
C GLN A 284 6.87 6.74 5.15
N THR A 285 5.56 6.53 5.10
CA THR A 285 4.64 7.21 4.17
C THR A 285 3.92 8.39 4.81
N GLY A 286 3.69 8.36 6.13
CA GLY A 286 2.95 9.40 6.84
C GLY A 286 1.43 9.33 6.67
N ILE A 287 0.89 8.29 6.03
CA ILE A 287 -0.55 8.09 5.88
C ILE A 287 -0.87 6.60 5.79
N LEU A 288 -1.94 6.17 6.46
CA LEU A 288 -2.38 4.78 6.49
C LEU A 288 -3.91 4.73 6.63
N LYS A 289 -4.55 3.88 5.83
CA LYS A 289 -5.93 3.43 6.07
C LYS A 289 -5.91 2.03 6.69
N VAL A 290 -6.66 1.87 7.77
CA VAL A 290 -7.00 0.57 8.35
C VAL A 290 -8.49 0.32 8.15
N SER A 291 -8.86 -0.85 7.65
CA SER A 291 -10.25 -1.29 7.53
C SER A 291 -10.59 -2.27 8.64
N LEU A 292 -11.48 -1.88 9.54
CA LEU A 292 -12.00 -2.75 10.60
C LEU A 292 -13.03 -3.70 10.00
N GLN A 293 -12.85 -5.00 10.20
CA GLN A 293 -13.83 -6.03 9.79
C GLN A 293 -14.82 -6.38 10.92
N PHE A 294 -14.98 -5.46 11.88
CA PHE A 294 -15.84 -5.60 13.05
C PHE A 294 -16.41 -4.23 13.45
N GLU A 295 -17.53 -4.22 14.15
CA GLU A 295 -18.13 -2.99 14.68
C GLU A 295 -17.30 -2.45 15.85
N ASP A 296 -16.99 -1.16 15.82
CA ASP A 296 -16.21 -0.50 16.87
C ASP A 296 -16.69 0.94 17.09
N ASP A 297 -17.99 1.10 17.34
CA ASP A 297 -18.61 2.42 17.54
C ASP A 297 -18.09 3.15 18.79
N SER A 298 -17.38 2.46 19.67
CA SER A 298 -16.74 2.99 20.87
C SER A 298 -15.23 3.27 20.71
N SER A 299 -14.66 3.00 19.54
CA SER A 299 -13.25 3.28 19.20
C SER A 299 -12.22 2.56 20.08
N HIS A 300 -12.55 1.36 20.55
CA HIS A 300 -11.64 0.53 21.33
C HIS A 300 -10.39 0.14 20.54
N TYR A 301 -10.51 -0.06 19.21
CA TYR A 301 -9.37 -0.32 18.35
C TYR A 301 -8.36 0.82 18.43
N LEU A 302 -8.80 2.07 18.24
CA LEU A 302 -7.93 3.23 18.32
C LEU A 302 -7.34 3.39 19.72
N GLN A 303 -8.14 3.18 20.77
CA GLN A 303 -7.68 3.28 22.15
C GLN A 303 -6.53 2.31 22.44
N HIS A 304 -6.70 1.03 22.11
CA HIS A 304 -5.67 0.00 22.29
C HIS A 304 -4.44 0.28 21.43
N LEU A 305 -4.64 0.68 20.16
CA LEU A 305 -3.56 1.02 19.25
C LEU A 305 -2.70 2.17 19.79
N MET A 306 -3.31 3.23 20.33
CA MET A 306 -2.58 4.36 20.90
C MET A 306 -1.74 3.95 22.11
N VAL A 307 -2.31 3.13 23.00
CA VAL A 307 -1.57 2.57 24.14
C VAL A 307 -0.40 1.70 23.67
N GLY A 308 -0.61 0.88 22.64
CA GLY A 308 0.42 0.03 22.04
C GLY A 308 1.56 0.84 21.42
N LEU A 309 1.24 1.83 20.60
CA LEU A 309 2.22 2.74 19.97
C LEU A 309 3.02 3.52 21.01
N HIS A 310 2.39 3.94 22.11
CA HIS A 310 3.10 4.59 23.22
C HIS A 310 4.10 3.63 23.87
N LYS A 311 3.64 2.45 24.29
CA LYS A 311 4.46 1.47 25.02
C LYS A 311 5.60 0.90 24.18
N GLN A 312 5.37 0.61 22.90
CA GLN A 312 6.31 -0.14 22.05
C GLN A 312 7.17 0.76 21.15
N HIS A 313 6.67 1.92 20.74
CA HIS A 313 7.33 2.79 19.76
C HIS A 313 7.53 4.23 20.26
N GLY A 314 7.22 4.53 21.53
CA GLY A 314 7.52 5.82 22.15
C GLY A 314 6.71 7.00 21.60
N HIS A 315 5.53 6.74 21.03
CA HIS A 315 4.60 7.81 20.66
C HIS A 315 4.08 8.50 21.93
N GLY A 316 3.92 9.82 21.93
CA GLY A 316 3.22 10.53 23.01
C GLY A 316 1.74 10.14 23.07
N LEU A 317 1.15 10.19 24.26
CA LEU A 317 -0.27 9.88 24.46
C LEU A 317 -1.20 10.93 23.80
N PRO A 318 -2.49 10.62 23.63
CA PRO A 318 -3.47 11.57 23.09
C PRO A 318 -3.53 12.89 23.86
N ILE A 319 -3.73 14.00 23.14
CA ILE A 319 -3.69 15.35 23.73
C ILE A 319 -5.01 15.76 24.37
N THR A 320 -4.91 16.60 25.41
CA THR A 320 -6.01 17.00 26.29
C THR A 320 -7.04 17.93 25.69
N HIS A 321 -6.87 18.41 24.45
CA HIS A 321 -7.95 19.14 23.76
C HIS A 321 -9.21 18.26 23.57
N SER A 322 -9.04 16.94 23.64
CA SER A 322 -10.09 15.94 23.76
C SER A 322 -10.49 15.63 25.22
N ALA A 323 -9.59 15.78 26.20
CA ALA A 323 -9.69 15.14 27.53
C ALA A 323 -10.85 15.61 28.43
N SER A 324 -11.44 16.78 28.20
CA SER A 324 -12.69 17.15 28.88
C SER A 324 -13.91 16.35 28.39
N ARG A 325 -13.74 15.58 27.29
CA ARG A 325 -14.73 14.67 26.67
C ARG A 325 -14.17 13.27 26.35
N GLY A 326 -12.98 12.90 26.83
CA GLY A 326 -12.29 11.62 26.54
C GLY A 326 -11.12 11.74 25.54
N TRP A 327 -10.53 10.66 25.03
CA TRP A 327 -9.46 10.78 24.00
C TRP A 327 -10.00 11.18 22.62
N PHE A 328 -11.31 11.06 22.45
CA PHE A 328 -11.97 11.10 21.17
C PHE A 328 -12.85 12.34 21.01
N TRP A 329 -12.82 12.91 19.81
CA TRP A 329 -13.63 14.06 19.42
C TRP A 329 -14.62 13.66 18.35
N ASP A 330 -15.92 13.87 18.58
CA ASP A 330 -16.94 13.63 17.56
C ASP A 330 -16.93 14.76 16.52
N ILE A 331 -16.79 14.37 15.25
CA ILE A 331 -16.83 15.24 14.08
C ILE A 331 -18.14 14.93 13.35
N ARG A 332 -19.18 15.69 13.69
CA ARG A 332 -20.51 15.62 13.08
C ARG A 332 -21.09 17.03 12.97
N PRO A 333 -21.93 17.29 11.96
CA PRO A 333 -22.75 18.49 11.92
C PRO A 333 -23.49 18.67 13.25
N ASN A 334 -23.34 19.83 13.87
CA ASN A 334 -24.02 20.19 15.12
C ASN A 334 -24.56 21.61 15.01
N SER A 335 -25.80 21.84 15.44
CA SER A 335 -26.44 23.15 15.42
C SER A 335 -26.80 23.67 16.82
N THR A 336 -26.55 22.88 17.88
CA THR A 336 -27.10 23.15 19.22
C THR A 336 -26.05 23.15 20.34
N SER A 337 -24.89 22.50 20.18
CA SER A 337 -23.84 22.47 21.20
C SER A 337 -22.48 22.84 20.60
N PHE A 338 -21.89 23.93 21.11
CA PHE A 338 -20.63 24.50 20.61
C PHE A 338 -19.56 24.53 21.72
N GLN A 339 -18.30 24.70 21.34
CA GLN A 339 -17.15 24.75 22.25
C GLN A 339 -17.19 25.97 23.16
N THR A 340 -17.71 27.09 22.64
CA THR A 340 -18.01 28.31 23.39
C THR A 340 -19.43 28.77 23.04
N PRO A 341 -20.07 29.66 23.83
CA PRO A 341 -21.42 30.15 23.55
C PRO A 341 -21.61 30.78 22.15
N SER A 342 -20.52 31.21 21.50
CA SER A 342 -20.56 31.97 20.24
C SER A 342 -19.69 31.42 19.11
N HIS A 343 -18.88 30.38 19.36
CA HIS A 343 -17.95 29.85 18.35
C HIS A 343 -17.99 28.33 18.28
N GLN A 344 -18.18 27.84 17.06
CA GLN A 344 -18.22 26.44 16.67
C GLN A 344 -16.93 26.06 15.92
N ALA A 345 -16.38 24.89 16.22
CA ALA A 345 -15.26 24.36 15.44
C ALA A 345 -15.69 24.06 14.00
N ARG A 346 -14.90 24.50 13.00
CA ARG A 346 -15.17 24.24 11.56
C ARG A 346 -15.40 22.77 11.22
N SER A 347 -14.81 21.84 11.97
CA SER A 347 -15.02 20.41 11.77
C SER A 347 -16.45 19.95 12.05
N GLU A 348 -17.24 20.72 12.79
CA GLU A 348 -18.64 20.43 13.16
C GLU A 348 -19.65 21.17 12.29
N THR A 349 -19.19 21.93 11.30
CA THR A 349 -20.07 22.59 10.33
C THR A 349 -20.23 21.72 9.07
N MET A 350 -21.23 22.05 8.25
CA MET A 350 -21.42 21.44 6.93
C MET A 350 -20.61 22.11 5.81
N GLU A 351 -19.97 23.24 6.10
CA GLU A 351 -19.21 24.02 5.12
C GLU A 351 -17.94 23.31 4.65
N GLU A 352 -17.27 23.83 3.63
CA GLU A 352 -15.92 23.34 3.33
C GLU A 352 -14.95 23.61 4.49
N PHE A 353 -13.94 22.75 4.63
CA PHE A 353 -12.80 23.01 5.49
C PHE A 353 -11.55 23.08 4.60
N PRO A 354 -11.03 24.29 4.32
CA PRO A 354 -9.87 24.47 3.46
C PRO A 354 -8.60 23.76 3.96
N TRP A 355 -7.55 23.79 3.14
CA TRP A 355 -6.25 23.17 3.43
C TRP A 355 -5.68 23.61 4.78
N HIS A 356 -5.41 22.63 5.64
CA HIS A 356 -4.85 22.86 6.95
C HIS A 356 -4.09 21.64 7.49
N THR A 357 -3.40 21.89 8.60
CA THR A 357 -2.88 20.91 9.55
C THR A 357 -3.58 21.13 10.88
N ASP A 358 -3.80 20.04 11.62
CA ASP A 358 -4.51 20.08 12.89
C ASP A 358 -3.70 20.83 13.95
N CYS A 359 -4.35 21.74 14.68
CA CYS A 359 -3.75 22.49 15.79
C CYS A 359 -2.46 23.26 15.40
N SER A 360 -2.39 23.80 14.19
CA SER A 360 -1.23 24.59 13.70
C SER A 360 -0.87 25.81 14.55
N TYR A 361 -1.79 26.27 15.40
CA TYR A 361 -1.65 27.37 16.34
C TYR A 361 -1.05 26.98 17.70
N GLU A 362 -0.83 25.69 17.97
CA GLU A 362 -0.20 25.23 19.22
C GLU A 362 1.32 25.30 19.10
N GLU A 363 2.01 25.55 20.22
CA GLU A 363 3.49 25.47 20.29
C GLU A 363 3.99 24.05 19.98
N ALA A 364 3.26 23.06 20.49
CA ALA A 364 3.52 21.64 20.27
C ALA A 364 2.32 20.99 19.56
N PRO A 365 2.16 21.20 18.23
CA PRO A 365 1.08 20.58 17.49
C PRO A 365 1.20 19.05 17.53
N PRO A 366 0.09 18.30 17.50
CA PRO A 366 0.12 16.85 17.44
C PRO A 366 0.82 16.41 16.16
N ARG A 367 1.79 15.49 16.28
CA ARG A 367 2.47 14.92 15.12
C ARG A 367 1.52 14.06 14.29
N TYR A 368 0.58 13.39 14.93
CA TYR A 368 -0.34 12.49 14.26
C TYR A 368 -1.80 12.74 14.65
N PHE A 369 -2.71 12.45 13.73
CA PHE A 369 -4.13 12.32 14.02
C PHE A 369 -4.72 11.11 13.30
N ALA A 370 -5.89 10.68 13.77
CA ALA A 370 -6.68 9.66 13.12
C ALA A 370 -8.14 10.05 13.06
N LEU A 371 -8.83 9.62 11.99
CA LEU A 371 -10.27 9.75 11.81
C LEU A 371 -10.86 8.35 11.62
N GLN A 372 -11.74 7.94 12.53
CA GLN A 372 -12.58 6.76 12.35
C GLN A 372 -13.92 7.17 11.73
N VAL A 373 -14.33 6.45 10.70
CA VAL A 373 -15.64 6.62 10.06
C VAL A 373 -16.67 5.76 10.78
N LEU A 374 -17.55 6.42 11.53
CA LEU A 374 -18.71 5.79 12.16
C LEU A 374 -19.92 5.82 11.22
N ARG A 375 -20.06 6.92 10.47
CA ARG A 375 -20.98 7.06 9.35
C ARG A 375 -20.41 8.03 8.32
N GLU A 376 -20.18 7.54 7.10
CA GLU A 376 -19.76 8.38 5.97
C GLU A 376 -20.87 9.34 5.51
N ASP A 377 -20.51 10.29 4.64
CA ASP A 377 -21.51 11.10 3.94
C ASP A 377 -22.19 10.25 2.86
N GLN A 378 -23.51 10.12 2.92
CA GLN A 378 -24.29 9.31 1.96
C GLN A 378 -24.93 10.17 0.85
N CYS A 379 -24.59 11.45 0.78
CA CYS A 379 -25.14 12.44 -0.16
C CYS A 379 -24.08 13.01 -1.11
N GLY A 380 -22.93 12.33 -1.24
CA GLY A 380 -21.85 12.71 -2.16
C GLY A 380 -21.04 13.95 -1.72
N GLY A 381 -21.07 14.29 -0.43
CA GLY A 381 -20.24 15.34 0.18
C GLY A 381 -19.09 14.78 1.03
N GLY A 382 -18.43 15.67 1.80
CA GLY A 382 -17.52 15.29 2.88
C GLY A 382 -16.24 14.57 2.46
N THR A 383 -15.84 14.67 1.18
CA THR A 383 -14.58 14.15 0.63
C THR A 383 -13.39 14.69 1.41
N LEU A 384 -12.50 13.80 1.82
CA LEU A 384 -11.24 14.15 2.47
C LEU A 384 -10.14 14.26 1.39
N SER A 385 -9.69 15.47 1.13
CA SER A 385 -8.56 15.75 0.22
C SER A 385 -7.27 15.76 1.03
N VAL A 386 -6.22 15.08 0.58
CA VAL A 386 -4.92 15.05 1.27
C VAL A 386 -3.77 15.30 0.30
N MET A 387 -2.80 16.12 0.73
CA MET A 387 -1.66 16.52 -0.09
C MET A 387 -0.34 16.32 0.65
N ASN A 388 0.61 15.63 0.00
CA ASN A 388 1.93 15.39 0.58
C ASN A 388 2.76 16.67 0.56
N VAL A 389 3.31 17.06 1.71
CA VAL A 389 4.05 18.32 1.84
C VAL A 389 5.37 18.30 1.09
N GLY A 390 6.05 17.16 1.00
CA GLY A 390 7.28 17.02 0.20
C GLY A 390 7.01 17.26 -1.30
N ARG A 391 5.90 16.72 -1.82
CA ARG A 391 5.46 16.99 -3.19
C ARG A 391 5.08 18.47 -3.37
N LEU A 392 4.30 19.04 -2.45
CA LEU A 392 3.93 20.44 -2.49
C LEU A 392 5.17 21.36 -2.51
N SER A 393 6.16 21.06 -1.67
CA SER A 393 7.40 21.84 -1.58
C SER A 393 8.18 21.85 -2.89
N SER A 394 8.12 20.76 -3.67
CA SER A 394 8.74 20.69 -5.01
C SER A 394 8.02 21.52 -6.08
N LEU A 395 6.80 21.96 -5.82
CA LEU A 395 6.00 22.80 -6.72
C LEU A 395 6.14 24.30 -6.40
N LEU A 396 6.76 24.65 -5.28
CA LEU A 396 7.03 26.02 -4.85
C LEU A 396 8.44 26.45 -5.27
N SER A 397 8.64 27.75 -5.43
CA SER A 397 9.96 28.32 -5.65
C SER A 397 10.88 28.11 -4.45
N THR A 398 12.18 27.95 -4.72
CA THR A 398 13.21 27.80 -3.67
C THR A 398 13.21 28.99 -2.69
N SER A 399 12.98 30.20 -3.21
CA SER A 399 12.83 31.42 -2.40
C SER A 399 11.62 31.33 -1.46
N THR A 400 10.47 30.85 -1.95
CA THR A 400 9.27 30.69 -1.12
C THR A 400 9.46 29.63 -0.06
N CYS A 401 10.02 28.46 -0.39
CA CYS A 401 10.37 27.45 0.62
C CYS A 401 11.32 28.02 1.69
N THR A 402 12.30 28.83 1.28
CA THR A 402 13.25 29.47 2.22
C THR A 402 12.56 30.47 3.14
N ALA A 403 11.68 31.32 2.60
CA ALA A 403 10.93 32.29 3.40
C ALA A 403 9.97 31.60 4.37
N LEU A 404 9.26 30.53 3.93
CA LEU A 404 8.34 29.76 4.76
C LEU A 404 9.03 29.05 5.95
N LEU A 405 10.34 28.78 5.86
CA LEU A 405 11.14 28.20 6.94
C LEU A 405 11.53 29.22 8.03
N ARG A 406 11.44 30.53 7.76
CA ARG A 406 11.86 31.58 8.70
C ARG A 406 10.75 31.87 9.71
N PRO A 407 11.09 32.30 10.94
CA PRO A 407 10.12 32.62 11.99
C PRO A 407 9.41 33.96 11.77
N GLU A 408 8.85 34.17 10.58
CA GLU A 408 8.28 35.44 10.12
C GLU A 408 6.75 35.36 9.95
N TYR A 409 6.11 34.40 10.62
CA TYR A 409 4.66 34.20 10.57
C TYR A 409 4.07 34.14 11.97
N ARG A 410 3.04 34.94 12.20
CA ARG A 410 2.18 34.87 13.37
C ARG A 410 0.99 33.96 13.07
N ILE A 411 0.80 32.94 13.89
CA ILE A 411 -0.33 32.01 13.80
C ILE A 411 -1.22 32.25 15.01
N THR A 412 -2.41 32.81 14.79
CA THR A 412 -3.34 33.20 15.85
C THR A 412 -4.10 31.98 16.36
N VAL A 413 -4.24 31.86 17.68
CA VAL A 413 -5.13 30.85 18.28
C VAL A 413 -6.58 31.23 17.94
N PRO A 414 -7.35 30.34 17.26
CA PRO A 414 -8.75 30.59 16.99
C PRO A 414 -9.55 30.81 18.28
N LEU A 415 -10.58 31.67 18.22
CA LEU A 415 -11.35 32.07 19.40
C LEU A 415 -11.99 30.87 20.11
N GLU A 416 -12.42 29.86 19.36
CA GLU A 416 -13.00 28.62 19.87
C GLU A 416 -12.00 27.73 20.64
N PHE A 417 -10.71 28.04 20.59
CA PHE A 417 -9.63 27.24 21.20
C PHE A 417 -8.73 28.04 22.15
N VAL A 418 -9.10 29.26 22.53
CA VAL A 418 -8.34 30.06 23.51
C VAL A 418 -8.45 29.40 24.89
N LYS A 419 -7.32 28.96 25.43
CA LYS A 419 -7.20 28.38 26.79
C LYS A 419 -6.66 29.38 27.82
N ASP A 420 -5.87 30.34 27.35
CA ASP A 420 -5.16 31.32 28.17
C ASP A 420 -5.13 32.65 27.40
N ASP A 421 -5.64 33.71 28.02
CA ASP A 421 -5.72 35.03 27.43
C ASP A 421 -4.34 35.66 27.16
N ALA A 422 -3.28 35.18 27.84
CA ALA A 422 -1.92 35.62 27.59
C ALA A 422 -1.28 34.99 26.35
N LYS A 423 -1.77 33.83 25.89
CA LYS A 423 -1.17 33.05 24.78
C LYS A 423 -2.11 32.96 23.58
N ARG A 424 -2.25 34.09 22.87
CA ARG A 424 -3.17 34.21 21.72
C ARG A 424 -2.57 33.93 20.35
N HIS A 425 -1.27 33.67 20.27
CA HIS A 425 -0.61 33.35 19.01
C HIS A 425 0.75 32.67 19.26
N VAL A 426 1.25 32.01 18.22
CA VAL A 426 2.63 31.54 18.12
C VAL A 426 3.32 32.26 16.96
N VAL A 427 4.63 32.50 17.08
CA VAL A 427 5.46 33.06 16.00
C VAL A 427 6.46 31.99 15.57
N GLY A 428 6.58 31.73 14.27
CA GLY A 428 7.55 30.76 13.75
C GLY A 428 7.35 30.47 12.27
N GLY A 429 8.17 29.58 11.71
CA GLY A 429 8.03 29.15 10.32
C GLY A 429 6.73 28.42 10.07
N LEU A 430 6.27 28.46 8.82
CA LEU A 430 5.18 27.61 8.34
C LEU A 430 5.69 26.27 7.84
N MET A 431 6.94 26.21 7.37
CA MET A 431 7.59 24.97 6.93
C MET A 431 8.70 24.54 7.88
N ALA A 432 9.04 23.25 7.79
CA ALA A 432 10.21 22.66 8.42
C ALA A 432 10.84 21.60 7.52
N THR A 433 12.10 21.28 7.80
CA THR A 433 12.88 20.29 7.06
C THR A 433 12.88 18.93 7.73
N ASP A 434 13.02 17.87 6.94
CA ASP A 434 13.32 16.55 7.45
C ASP A 434 14.78 16.40 7.91
N ALA A 435 15.14 15.19 8.35
CA ALA A 435 16.50 14.86 8.77
C ALA A 435 17.55 15.03 7.65
N LYS A 436 17.14 15.07 6.37
CA LYS A 436 18.00 15.29 5.21
C LYS A 436 18.08 16.77 4.82
N GLY A 437 17.37 17.65 5.53
CA GLY A 437 17.34 19.09 5.25
C GLY A 437 16.38 19.48 4.15
N LEU A 438 15.51 18.58 3.67
CA LEU A 438 14.53 18.90 2.63
C LEU A 438 13.24 19.45 3.25
N PRO A 439 12.64 20.54 2.71
CA PRO A 439 11.34 21.03 3.17
C PRO A 439 10.29 19.95 2.92
N SER A 440 9.74 19.38 3.98
CA SER A 440 8.81 18.26 3.88
C SER A 440 7.74 18.26 4.98
N MET A 441 7.71 19.31 5.79
CA MET A 441 6.78 19.47 6.90
C MET A 441 6.16 20.86 6.86
N VAL A 442 4.90 20.97 7.26
CA VAL A 442 4.19 22.24 7.32
C VAL A 442 3.33 22.32 8.57
N ARG A 443 3.15 23.53 9.09
CA ARG A 443 2.05 23.90 9.99
C ARG A 443 1.31 25.07 9.36
N PHE A 444 0.05 24.85 9.00
CA PHE A 444 -0.71 25.80 8.22
C PHE A 444 -2.19 25.70 8.51
N ARG A 445 -2.86 26.85 8.57
CA ARG A 445 -4.31 27.01 8.48
C ARG A 445 -4.54 28.44 7.98
N GLU A 446 -5.13 28.57 6.80
CA GLU A 446 -5.11 29.82 6.05
C GLU A 446 -5.66 31.04 6.81
N ASP A 447 -6.80 30.89 7.49
CA ASP A 447 -7.55 31.99 8.09
C ASP A 447 -6.92 32.55 9.38
N ILE A 448 -5.82 31.97 9.86
CA ILE A 448 -5.18 32.36 11.13
C ILE A 448 -3.70 32.74 10.99
N VAL A 449 -3.17 32.74 9.77
CA VAL A 449 -1.76 33.06 9.50
C VAL A 449 -1.64 34.51 9.05
N THR A 450 -0.73 35.26 9.69
CA THR A 450 -0.37 36.62 9.32
C THR A 450 1.14 36.70 9.07
N PRO A 451 1.59 37.08 7.85
CA PRO A 451 3.00 37.31 7.59
C PRO A 451 3.50 38.58 8.30
N LEU A 452 4.73 38.56 8.79
CA LEU A 452 5.34 39.68 9.52
C LEU A 452 6.29 40.53 8.66
N THR A 453 6.64 40.04 7.47
CA THR A 453 7.54 40.71 6.51
C THR A 453 6.91 40.70 5.10
N ALA A 454 7.40 41.57 4.22
CA ALA A 454 6.96 41.59 2.82
C ALA A 454 7.35 40.29 2.08
N GLU A 455 8.54 39.75 2.35
CA GLU A 455 8.99 38.47 1.78
C GLU A 455 8.10 37.31 2.26
N ALA A 456 7.79 37.26 3.56
CA ALA A 456 6.87 36.28 4.12
C ALA A 456 5.47 36.37 3.49
N ALA A 457 4.99 37.58 3.20
CA ALA A 457 3.70 37.80 2.55
C ALA A 457 3.68 37.28 1.10
N LEU A 458 4.73 37.53 0.33
CA LEU A 458 4.86 37.00 -1.04
C LEU A 458 4.91 35.46 -1.04
N ALA A 459 5.69 34.88 -0.14
CA ALA A 459 5.81 33.42 -0.01
C ALA A 459 4.49 32.77 0.41
N LEU A 460 3.75 33.39 1.34
CA LEU A 460 2.41 32.93 1.72
C LEU A 460 1.42 33.01 0.56
N GLN A 461 1.49 34.08 -0.25
CA GLN A 461 0.64 34.22 -1.43
C GLN A 461 0.95 33.15 -2.48
N GLU A 462 2.23 32.86 -2.74
CA GLU A 462 2.62 31.78 -3.65
C GLU A 462 2.13 30.43 -3.14
N LEU A 463 2.27 30.13 -1.84
CA LEU A 463 1.76 28.90 -1.23
C LEU A 463 0.25 28.75 -1.44
N LYS A 464 -0.53 29.81 -1.18
CA LYS A 464 -1.99 29.82 -1.39
C LYS A 464 -2.36 29.59 -2.85
N ASN A 465 -1.71 30.30 -3.77
CA ASN A 465 -1.94 30.15 -5.20
C ASN A 465 -1.59 28.74 -5.69
N CYS A 466 -0.51 28.15 -5.17
CA CYS A 466 -0.09 26.80 -5.49
C CYS A 466 -1.14 25.77 -5.05
N LEU A 467 -1.67 25.90 -3.82
CA LEU A 467 -2.69 25.00 -3.26
C LEU A 467 -4.02 25.02 -4.04
N LEU A 468 -4.32 26.11 -4.75
CA LEU A 468 -5.47 26.24 -5.64
C LEU A 468 -5.16 25.84 -7.09
N GLY A 469 -3.89 25.56 -7.41
CA GLY A 469 -3.43 25.29 -8.76
C GLY A 469 -3.66 23.85 -9.22
N GLN A 470 -3.77 23.67 -10.54
CA GLN A 470 -3.98 22.36 -11.18
C GLN A 470 -2.88 21.33 -10.85
N LYS A 471 -1.63 21.78 -10.63
CA LYS A 471 -0.53 20.88 -10.26
C LYS A 471 -0.76 20.21 -8.90
N VAL A 472 -1.25 20.97 -7.91
CA VAL A 472 -1.61 20.39 -6.60
C VAL A 472 -2.83 19.50 -6.72
N GLN A 473 -3.81 19.88 -7.55
CA GLN A 473 -5.00 19.06 -7.79
C GLN A 473 -4.63 17.68 -8.36
N ALA A 474 -3.66 17.59 -9.27
CA ALA A 474 -3.19 16.33 -9.86
C ALA A 474 -2.45 15.43 -8.86
N GLU A 475 -1.77 16.02 -7.87
CA GLU A 475 -1.02 15.30 -6.82
C GLU A 475 -1.87 15.00 -5.57
N THR A 476 -3.08 15.57 -5.49
CA THR A 476 -3.97 15.43 -4.34
C THR A 476 -4.70 14.10 -4.37
N LEU A 477 -4.66 13.36 -3.27
CA LEU A 477 -5.50 12.17 -3.10
C LEU A 477 -6.89 12.59 -2.61
N GLN A 478 -7.91 12.21 -3.37
CA GLN A 478 -9.32 12.47 -3.08
C GLN A 478 -9.94 11.23 -2.45
N LEU A 479 -10.20 11.26 -1.15
CA LEU A 479 -10.77 10.14 -0.41
C LEU A 479 -12.26 10.36 -0.20
N THR A 480 -13.06 9.76 -1.08
CA THR A 480 -14.54 9.81 -1.05
C THR A 480 -15.11 8.83 -0.02
N SER A 481 -16.44 8.84 0.15
CA SER A 481 -17.18 7.85 0.95
C SER A 481 -16.89 6.41 0.53
N ASP A 482 -16.72 6.15 -0.77
CA ASP A 482 -16.37 4.81 -1.28
C ASP A 482 -14.95 4.40 -0.87
N CYS A 483 -14.04 5.36 -0.76
CA CYS A 483 -12.68 5.11 -0.26
C CYS A 483 -12.65 4.94 1.27
N LEU A 484 -13.56 5.59 1.99
CA LEU A 484 -13.62 5.64 3.46
C LEU A 484 -15.03 5.31 3.97
N PRO A 485 -15.55 4.09 3.75
CA PRO A 485 -16.84 3.69 4.29
C PRO A 485 -16.77 3.50 5.81
N ARG A 486 -17.92 3.38 6.48
CA ARG A 486 -18.02 2.96 7.89
C ARG A 486 -17.06 1.82 8.23
N GLY A 487 -16.39 1.92 9.38
CA GLY A 487 -15.36 0.99 9.81
C GLY A 487 -13.95 1.30 9.26
N SER A 488 -13.80 2.36 8.46
CA SER A 488 -12.47 2.85 8.06
C SER A 488 -11.85 3.71 9.15
N VAL A 489 -10.55 3.53 9.40
CA VAL A 489 -9.73 4.40 10.24
C VAL A 489 -8.58 4.92 9.40
N ILE A 490 -8.53 6.23 9.16
CA ILE A 490 -7.38 6.87 8.51
C ILE A 490 -6.47 7.48 9.57
N LEU A 491 -5.18 7.16 9.53
CA LEU A 491 -4.13 7.73 10.38
C LEU A 491 -3.17 8.54 9.51
N MET A 492 -2.71 9.67 10.03
CA MET A 492 -1.92 10.62 9.24
C MET A 492 -0.88 11.33 10.08
N ASP A 493 0.31 11.52 9.50
CA ASP A 493 1.36 12.43 9.98
C ASP A 493 0.96 13.85 9.60
N ASN A 494 0.48 14.57 10.61
CA ASN A 494 -0.06 15.92 10.52
C ASN A 494 0.98 16.95 10.07
N TYR A 495 2.27 16.63 10.17
CA TYR A 495 3.33 17.54 9.70
C TYR A 495 3.60 17.34 8.22
N ARG A 496 3.55 16.09 7.75
CA ARG A 496 3.92 15.72 6.37
C ARG A 496 2.77 15.73 5.37
N TRP A 497 1.55 15.89 5.85
CA TRP A 497 0.34 15.90 5.03
C TRP A 497 -0.59 17.05 5.39
N LEU A 498 -0.98 17.82 4.38
CA LEU A 498 -2.10 18.76 4.46
C LEU A 498 -3.40 18.02 4.19
N HIS A 499 -4.48 18.47 4.80
CA HIS A 499 -5.81 17.95 4.52
C HIS A 499 -6.85 19.06 4.39
N ALA A 500 -7.88 18.77 3.59
CA ALA A 500 -9.05 19.59 3.41
C ALA A 500 -10.29 18.71 3.33
N ARG A 501 -11.47 19.29 3.56
CA ARG A 501 -12.76 18.62 3.45
C ARG A 501 -13.67 19.43 2.53
N SER A 502 -14.29 18.80 1.55
CA SER A 502 -15.37 19.44 0.79
C SER A 502 -16.61 19.66 1.67
N ASN A 503 -17.62 20.39 1.17
CA ASN A 503 -18.89 20.55 1.88
C ASN A 503 -19.48 19.17 2.25
N VAL A 504 -19.93 19.05 3.48
CA VAL A 504 -20.73 17.91 3.93
C VAL A 504 -22.15 18.13 3.42
N ARG A 505 -22.75 17.08 2.86
CA ARG A 505 -24.12 17.11 2.34
C ARG A 505 -25.07 16.28 3.20
N ASP A 506 -24.52 15.36 3.98
CA ASP A 506 -25.28 14.52 4.90
C ASP A 506 -25.17 15.03 6.36
N PRO A 507 -26.27 15.53 6.97
CA PRO A 507 -26.25 16.04 8.34
C PRO A 507 -25.96 14.95 9.39
N GLU A 508 -26.19 13.68 9.06
CA GLU A 508 -25.96 12.53 9.92
C GLU A 508 -24.53 11.97 9.76
N ARG A 509 -23.66 12.62 8.97
CA ARG A 509 -22.24 12.22 8.83
C ARG A 509 -21.56 12.26 10.20
N HIS A 510 -20.85 11.18 10.56
CA HIS A 510 -20.21 11.06 11.86
C HIS A 510 -18.83 10.41 11.76
N LEU A 511 -17.79 11.18 12.06
CA LEU A 511 -16.45 10.68 12.28
C LEU A 511 -16.03 10.86 13.73
N ARG A 512 -15.02 10.11 14.15
CA ARG A 512 -14.36 10.30 15.44
C ARG A 512 -12.88 10.55 15.26
N ARG A 513 -12.38 11.59 15.90
CA ARG A 513 -10.98 12.03 15.80
C ARG A 513 -10.21 11.79 17.09
N VAL A 514 -8.96 11.37 16.95
CA VAL A 514 -7.95 11.41 18.01
C VAL A 514 -6.69 12.07 17.47
N ARG A 515 -6.02 12.84 18.32
CA ARG A 515 -4.74 13.50 18.04
C ARG A 515 -3.76 13.09 19.12
N TRP A 516 -2.54 12.75 18.77
CA TRP A 516 -1.55 12.27 19.73
C TRP A 516 -0.13 12.69 19.33
N ASP A 517 0.83 12.37 20.21
CA ASP A 517 2.25 12.68 20.01
C ASP A 517 2.50 14.17 19.76
N ALA A 518 1.97 15.04 20.63
CA ALA A 518 2.29 16.47 20.62
C ALA A 518 3.77 16.69 20.87
N ARG A 519 4.40 17.41 19.93
CA ARG A 519 5.82 17.75 19.98
C ARG A 519 6.00 19.18 19.46
N PRO A 520 7.01 19.92 19.93
CA PRO A 520 7.36 21.20 19.32
C PRO A 520 7.55 21.03 17.82
N PHE A 521 6.95 21.94 17.04
CA PHE A 521 7.14 21.92 15.59
C PHE A 521 8.62 22.18 15.28
N PRO A 522 9.27 21.39 14.41
CA PRO A 522 10.70 21.53 14.18
C PRO A 522 11.04 22.93 13.66
N THR A 523 12.06 23.57 14.23
CA THR A 523 12.58 24.86 13.74
C THR A 523 13.84 24.63 12.93
N SER A 524 14.04 25.45 11.88
CA SER A 524 15.18 25.36 10.95
C SER A 524 16.52 25.75 11.58
N LEU A 525 16.53 26.25 12.81
CA LEU A 525 17.75 26.65 13.52
C LEU A 525 18.40 25.42 14.15
N LYS A 526 19.31 24.78 13.40
CA LYS A 526 20.47 24.14 14.04
C LYS A 526 21.20 25.25 14.80
N ALA A 527 20.95 25.34 16.11
CA ALA A 527 21.94 25.94 16.99
C ALA A 527 23.22 25.11 16.82
N ASN A 528 24.24 25.71 16.20
CA ASN A 528 25.60 25.23 16.37
C ASN A 528 25.94 25.38 17.86
N SER A 529 25.61 24.38 18.67
CA SER A 529 26.26 24.19 19.97
C SER A 529 27.64 23.58 19.72
N ARG A 530 28.57 24.44 19.29
CA ARG A 530 30.00 24.28 19.57
C ARG A 530 30.51 25.61 20.10
N VAL A 531 31.30 25.50 21.19
CA VAL A 531 31.99 26.54 21.97
C VAL A 531 31.04 27.21 22.99
N GLN A 532 31.19 27.06 24.31
CA GLN A 532 32.37 26.75 25.15
C GLN A 532 32.23 25.45 25.95
#